data_AF-A0A536SCR7-F1
#
_entry.id   AF-A0A536SCR7-F1
#
_cell.length_a   1.000
_cell.length_b   1.000
_cell.length_c   1.000
_cell.angle_alpha   90.00
_cell.angle_beta   90.00
_cell.angle_gamma   90.00
#
_symmetry.space_group_name_H-M   'P 1'
#
loop_
_entity.id
_entity.type
_entity.pdbx_description
1 polymer ?
#
loop_
_entity_poly.entity_id
_entity_poly.type
_entity_poly.pdbx_seq_one_letter_code
_entity_poly.pdbx_strand_id
1 'polypeptide(L)'
;MDQWHDATQFSSSLAAKKAHPAYKDIVALGEEAIPLILDVLEQGPDFIFMALHDITGEDPVHEEHRGRLPAMLQDWLDWGTEHGYRQ
;
A
#
# COMPACT_ATOMS: atom_id res chain seq x y z
N MET A 1 1.83 19.25 24.90
CA MET A 1 3.06 18.72 24.26
C MET A 1 2.70 17.31 23.83
N ASP A 2 1.87 17.16 22.80
CA ASP A 2 1.25 15.85 22.50
C ASP A 2 1.03 15.68 21.00
N GLN A 3 2.11 15.69 20.21
CA GLN A 3 2.04 15.38 18.77
C GLN A 3 2.88 14.16 18.36
N TRP A 4 3.40 13.40 19.33
CA TRP A 4 4.40 12.35 19.04
C TRP A 4 3.96 10.92 19.40
N HIS A 5 2.82 10.73 20.08
CA HIS A 5 2.38 9.38 20.43
C HIS A 5 1.76 8.62 19.26
N ASP A 6 1.05 9.30 18.37
CA ASP A 6 0.33 8.64 17.28
C ASP A 6 1.30 8.17 16.17
N ALA A 7 2.18 9.06 15.69
CA ALA A 7 3.14 8.76 14.63
C ALA A 7 4.11 7.61 14.98
N THR A 8 4.49 7.46 16.25
CA THR A 8 5.45 6.43 16.69
C THR A 8 4.81 5.04 16.69
N GLN A 9 3.53 4.92 17.06
CA GLN A 9 2.80 3.65 17.07
C GLN A 9 2.47 3.17 15.65
N PHE A 10 2.06 4.09 14.78
CA PHE A 10 1.84 3.80 13.35
C PHE A 10 3.14 3.42 12.64
N SER A 11 4.23 4.15 12.89
CA SER A 11 5.55 3.85 12.30
C SER A 11 6.09 2.49 12.75
N SER A 12 5.95 2.15 14.04
CA SER A 12 6.36 0.84 14.57
C SER A 12 5.55 -0.32 13.95
N SER A 13 4.25 -0.12 13.78
CA SER A 13 3.37 -1.12 13.15
C SER A 13 3.67 -1.28 11.66
N LEU A 14 4.01 -0.19 10.98
CA LEU A 14 4.39 -0.19 9.57
C LEU A 14 5.72 -0.93 9.33
N ALA A 15 6.73 -0.62 10.16
CA ALA A 15 8.02 -1.28 10.11
C ALA A 15 7.89 -2.79 10.40
N ALA A 16 7.06 -3.17 11.38
CA ALA A 16 6.75 -4.57 11.68
C ALA A 16 6.06 -5.27 10.50
N LYS A 17 5.10 -4.61 9.83
CA LYS A 17 4.44 -5.15 8.63
C LYS A 17 5.42 -5.35 7.47
N LYS A 18 6.29 -4.37 7.19
CA LYS A 18 7.34 -4.51 6.17
C LYS A 18 8.37 -5.60 6.50
N ALA A 19 8.61 -5.84 7.78
CA ALA A 19 9.51 -6.90 8.23
C ALA A 19 8.89 -8.31 8.12
N HIS A 20 7.56 -8.41 7.97
CA HIS A 20 6.85 -9.69 7.92
C HIS A 20 7.27 -10.50 6.68
N PRO A 21 7.54 -11.83 6.81
CA PRO A 21 7.99 -12.66 5.69
C PRO A 21 7.02 -12.64 4.52
N ALA A 22 5.71 -12.73 4.77
CA ALA A 22 4.70 -12.64 3.71
C ALA A 22 4.77 -11.33 2.89
N TYR A 23 5.13 -10.20 3.52
CA TYR A 23 5.32 -8.94 2.80
C TYR A 23 6.53 -9.03 1.85
N LYS A 24 7.64 -9.61 2.33
CA LYS A 24 8.84 -9.80 1.52
C LYS A 24 8.61 -10.78 0.37
N ASP A 25 7.84 -11.83 0.58
CA ASP A 25 7.47 -12.79 -0.46
C ASP A 25 6.64 -12.10 -1.56
N ILE A 26 5.69 -11.24 -1.18
CA ILE A 26 4.90 -10.42 -2.10
C ILE A 26 5.79 -9.47 -2.90
N VAL A 27 6.72 -8.76 -2.26
CA VAL A 27 7.66 -7.87 -2.96
C VAL A 27 8.59 -8.67 -3.89
N ALA A 28 9.02 -9.86 -3.48
CA ALA A 28 9.89 -10.73 -4.28
C ALA A 28 9.19 -11.29 -5.54
N LEU A 29 7.86 -11.41 -5.53
CA LEU A 29 7.06 -11.77 -6.70
C LEU A 29 7.04 -10.64 -7.76
N GLY A 30 7.34 -9.41 -7.38
CA GLY A 30 7.40 -8.28 -8.31
C GLY A 30 6.06 -8.00 -8.98
N GLU A 31 6.06 -7.76 -10.29
CA GLU A 31 4.88 -7.32 -11.03
C GLU A 31 3.71 -8.32 -11.00
N GLU A 32 3.99 -9.62 -10.84
CA GLU A 32 2.95 -10.66 -10.74
C GLU A 32 2.09 -10.50 -9.47
N ALA A 33 2.62 -9.85 -8.43
CA ALA A 33 1.88 -9.60 -7.20
C ALA A 33 0.98 -8.35 -7.31
N ILE A 34 1.19 -7.45 -8.27
CA ILE A 34 0.39 -6.23 -8.43
C ILE A 34 -1.12 -6.52 -8.47
N PRO A 35 -1.64 -7.37 -9.39
CA PRO A 35 -3.07 -7.67 -9.42
C PRO A 35 -3.58 -8.34 -8.14
N LEU A 36 -2.76 -9.18 -7.49
CA LEU A 36 -3.11 -9.86 -6.24
C LEU A 36 -3.26 -8.86 -5.08
N ILE A 37 -2.34 -7.89 -5.00
CA ILE A 37 -2.38 -6.86 -3.98
C ILE A 37 -3.60 -5.97 -4.21
N LEU A 38 -3.89 -5.58 -5.45
CA LEU A 38 -5.07 -4.77 -5.78
C LEU A 38 -6.37 -5.47 -5.35
N ASP A 39 -6.52 -6.78 -5.61
CA ASP A 39 -7.69 -7.56 -5.17
C ASP A 39 -7.84 -7.54 -3.64
N VAL A 40 -6.73 -7.66 -2.89
CA VAL A 40 -6.73 -7.55 -1.42
C VAL A 40 -7.19 -6.17 -0.97
N LEU A 41 -6.75 -5.10 -1.64
CA LEU A 41 -7.16 -3.72 -1.32
C LEU A 41 -8.65 -3.48 -1.58
N GLU A 42 -9.26 -4.18 -2.52
CA GLU A 42 -10.72 -4.13 -2.74
C GLU A 42 -11.50 -4.74 -1.59
N GLN A 43 -10.99 -5.81 -0.98
CA GLN A 43 -11.66 -6.46 0.16
C GLN A 43 -11.63 -5.59 1.42
N GLY A 44 -10.65 -4.68 1.53
CA GLY A 44 -10.62 -3.69 2.59
C GLY A 44 -9.32 -2.92 2.72
N PRO A 45 -9.32 -1.85 3.54
CA PRO A 45 -8.14 -1.03 3.79
C PRO A 45 -7.04 -1.83 4.47
N ASP A 46 -5.98 -2.14 3.72
CA ASP A 46 -4.76 -2.74 4.25
C ASP A 46 -3.53 -1.96 3.79
N PHE A 47 -2.51 -1.96 4.64
CA PHE A 47 -1.22 -1.30 4.41
C PHE A 47 -0.36 -2.03 3.38
N ILE A 48 -0.86 -3.14 2.82
CA ILE A 48 -0.18 -3.89 1.76
C ILE A 48 -0.01 -3.06 0.48
N PHE A 49 -0.73 -1.93 0.30
CA PHE A 49 -0.50 -0.99 -0.80
C PHE A 49 0.96 -0.49 -0.86
N MET A 50 1.69 -0.50 0.26
CA MET A 50 3.13 -0.19 0.25
C MET A 50 3.96 -1.18 -0.56
N ALA A 51 3.50 -2.43 -0.69
CA ALA A 51 4.17 -3.41 -1.53
C ALA A 51 4.05 -3.00 -3.01
N LEU A 52 2.92 -2.41 -3.42
CA LEU A 52 2.79 -1.85 -4.78
C LEU A 52 3.86 -0.78 -5.02
N HIS A 53 4.01 0.17 -4.09
CA HIS A 53 5.07 1.18 -4.18
C HIS A 53 6.48 0.56 -4.23
N ASP A 54 6.76 -0.41 -3.37
CA ASP A 54 8.08 -1.06 -3.31
C ASP A 54 8.37 -1.90 -4.58
N ILE A 55 7.33 -2.42 -5.26
CA ILE A 55 7.42 -3.21 -6.51
C ILE A 55 7.51 -2.32 -7.75
N THR A 56 6.60 -1.35 -7.88
CA THR A 56 6.46 -0.51 -9.08
C THR A 56 7.38 0.70 -9.06
N GLY A 57 7.78 1.14 -7.87
CA GLY A 57 8.49 2.40 -7.66
C GLY A 57 7.62 3.65 -7.87
N GLU A 58 6.32 3.48 -8.11
CA GLU A 58 5.38 4.58 -8.36
C GLU A 58 4.59 4.96 -7.10
N ASP A 59 4.11 6.19 -7.05
CA ASP A 59 3.22 6.69 -6.00
C ASP A 59 2.08 7.50 -6.65
N PRO A 60 0.99 6.85 -7.09
CA PRO A 60 -0.16 7.53 -7.68
C PRO A 60 -1.00 8.28 -6.64
N VAL A 61 -0.66 8.16 -5.35
CA VAL A 61 -1.41 8.76 -4.25
C VAL A 61 -1.27 10.28 -4.26
N HIS A 62 -2.40 10.97 -4.37
CA HIS A 62 -2.42 12.43 -4.34
C HIS A 62 -2.02 12.95 -2.95
N GLU A 63 -1.33 14.09 -2.91
CA GLU A 63 -0.89 14.72 -1.64
C GLU A 63 -2.06 15.01 -0.69
N GLU A 64 -3.24 15.34 -1.23
CA GLU A 64 -4.49 15.57 -0.48
C GLU A 64 -5.12 14.29 0.10
N HIS A 65 -4.78 13.13 -0.45
CA HIS A 65 -5.24 11.82 0.00
C HIS A 65 -4.28 11.19 1.02
N ARG A 66 -3.04 11.69 1.12
CA ARG A 66 -2.05 11.19 2.09
C ARG A 66 -2.58 11.28 3.52
N GLY A 67 -2.46 10.17 4.25
CA GLY A 67 -2.99 10.02 5.61
C GLY A 67 -4.45 9.58 5.66
N ARG A 68 -5.15 9.51 4.53
CA ARG A 68 -6.50 8.94 4.41
C ARG A 68 -6.42 7.60 3.69
N LEU A 69 -6.18 6.52 4.45
CA LEU A 69 -6.03 5.16 3.90
C LEU A 69 -7.04 4.83 2.80
N PRO A 70 -8.37 5.03 2.99
CA PRO A 70 -9.35 4.69 1.96
C PRO A 70 -9.17 5.44 0.64
N ALA A 71 -8.79 6.73 0.70
CA ALA A 71 -8.55 7.54 -0.49
C ALA A 71 -7.26 7.13 -1.21
N MET A 72 -6.20 6.86 -0.44
CA MET A 72 -4.93 6.36 -0.98
C MET A 72 -5.11 5.01 -1.68
N LEU A 73 -5.94 4.12 -1.11
CA LEU A 73 -6.29 2.85 -1.73
C LEU A 73 -7.03 3.03 -3.04
N GLN A 74 -7.98 3.97 -3.08
CA GLN A 74 -8.72 4.28 -4.29
C GLN A 74 -7.77 4.75 -5.40
N ASP A 75 -6.83 5.64 -5.10
CA ASP A 75 -5.81 6.10 -6.07
C ASP A 75 -5.00 4.92 -6.65
N TRP A 76 -4.64 3.94 -5.80
CA TRP A 76 -3.96 2.72 -6.26
C TRP A 76 -4.84 1.80 -7.12
N LEU A 77 -6.12 1.67 -6.79
CA LEU A 77 -7.09 0.87 -7.57
C LEU A 77 -7.36 1.49 -8.95
N ASP A 78 -7.49 2.82 -9.01
CA ASP A 78 -7.61 3.56 -10.26
C ASP A 78 -6.33 3.41 -11.10
N TRP A 79 -5.15 3.63 -10.52
CA TRP A 79 -3.87 3.42 -11.19
C TRP A 79 -3.72 2.00 -11.77
N GLY A 80 -4.11 0.98 -10.99
CA GLY A 80 -4.05 -0.42 -11.42
C GLY A 80 -4.99 -0.73 -12.59
N THR A 81 -6.12 -0.03 -12.66
CA THR A 81 -7.08 -0.11 -13.77
C THR A 81 -6.53 0.58 -15.02
N GLU A 82 -5.93 1.76 -14.86
CA GLU A 82 -5.31 2.50 -15.98
C GLU A 82 -4.12 1.77 -16.61
N HIS A 83 -3.34 1.05 -15.81
CA HIS A 83 -2.20 0.27 -16.27
C HIS A 83 -2.57 -1.13 -16.78
N GLY A 84 -3.84 -1.53 -16.67
CA GLY A 84 -4.32 -2.84 -17.14
C GLY A 84 -3.97 -4.03 -16.23
N TYR A 85 -3.53 -3.76 -14.99
CA TYR A 85 -3.39 -4.80 -13.95
C TYR A 85 -4.73 -5.23 -13.37
N ARG A 86 -5.78 -4.42 -13.58
CA ARG A 86 -7.16 -4.69 -13.18
C ARG A 86 -8.07 -4.45 -14.38
N GLN A 87 -8.98 -5.40 -14.66
CA GLN A 87 -9.93 -5.36 -15.78
C GLN A 87 -11.37 -5.53 -15.29
#